data_AF-A0A0E3ZS14-F1
#
_entry.id   AF-A0A0E3ZS14-F1
#
_cell.length_a   1.000
_cell.length_b   1.000
_cell.length_c   1.000
_cell.angle_alpha   90.00
_cell.angle_beta   90.00
_cell.angle_gamma   90.00
#
_symmetry.space_group_name_H-M   'P 1'
#
loop_
_entity.id
_entity.type
_entity.pdbx_description
1 polymer ?
#
loop_
_entity_poly.entity_id
_entity_poly.type
_entity_poly.pdbx_seq_one_letter_code
_entity_poly.pdbx_strand_id
1 'polypeptide(L)'
;MRQPLFILALLIAISPLYAQTAPKPEDIAAIKGQCGCHDVNFLYAETFAPDKTYTFKDRYMAKGTELVFVDEELGPANKPTKLVIQHLLVVNDTMVIKHWREDWEFQNTSLLKFDQSASWKRIKLTPAQVKGQWTQKVFEVDDSPRYEGSATWIHVDGRTYWESTVDAPLPRREYTKRTDYNVMRRTNHHEIRPDGYVHEQDNDKIIRSEAGDQLLASEKGLNTYRRTDDAKCKAAKDFWAKHRAYWADVRVVWGEVLAKRDAVAIKGQVKGQTLGRELDELAVTTQKTGYNSAASRPLIQQTIEKYLK
;
A
#
# COMPACT_ATOMS: atom_id res chain seq x y z
N MET A 1 -44.89 -56.15 -28.89
CA MET A 1 -44.41 -55.98 -27.50
C MET A 1 -43.79 -54.59 -27.38
N ARG A 2 -44.40 -53.67 -26.63
CA ARG A 2 -43.90 -52.30 -26.42
C ARG A 2 -43.00 -52.29 -25.18
N GLN A 3 -41.72 -51.97 -25.33
CA GLN A 3 -40.81 -51.75 -24.20
C GLN A 3 -41.09 -50.38 -23.57
N PRO A 4 -41.13 -50.25 -22.23
CA PRO A 4 -41.22 -48.96 -21.58
C PRO A 4 -39.82 -48.32 -21.52
N LEU A 5 -39.73 -47.09 -22.02
CA LEU A 5 -38.55 -46.24 -21.91
C LEU A 5 -38.48 -45.71 -20.47
N PHE A 6 -37.58 -46.26 -19.64
CA PHE A 6 -37.28 -45.70 -18.32
C PHE A 6 -36.45 -44.42 -18.50
N ILE A 7 -37.09 -43.27 -18.33
CA ILE A 7 -36.41 -41.97 -18.24
C ILE A 7 -35.82 -41.87 -16.84
N LEU A 8 -34.51 -42.08 -16.73
CA LEU A 8 -33.75 -41.82 -15.51
C LEU A 8 -33.57 -40.31 -15.39
N ALA A 9 -34.37 -39.66 -14.54
CA ALA A 9 -34.24 -38.24 -14.25
C ALA A 9 -32.96 -38.00 -13.46
N LEU A 10 -31.93 -37.46 -14.11
CA LEU A 10 -30.69 -37.03 -13.48
C LEU A 10 -30.97 -35.77 -12.64
N LEU A 11 -31.12 -35.93 -11.33
CA LEU A 11 -31.16 -34.83 -10.37
C LEU A 11 -29.77 -34.17 -10.34
N ILE A 12 -29.58 -33.14 -11.16
CA ILE A 12 -28.45 -32.23 -11.04
C ILE A 12 -28.67 -31.45 -9.74
N ALA A 13 -28.00 -31.87 -8.67
CA ALA A 13 -27.88 -31.08 -7.46
C ALA A 13 -27.12 -29.80 -7.83
N ILE A 14 -27.86 -28.71 -8.05
CA ILE A 14 -27.29 -27.37 -8.13
C ILE A 14 -26.84 -27.02 -6.71
N SER A 15 -25.64 -27.45 -6.33
CA SER A 15 -24.99 -26.89 -5.17
C SER A 15 -24.90 -25.38 -5.42
N PRO A 16 -25.43 -24.51 -4.55
CA PRO A 16 -25.16 -23.09 -4.71
C PRO A 16 -23.64 -22.95 -4.68
N LEU A 17 -23.07 -22.52 -5.81
CA LEU A 17 -21.74 -21.93 -5.81
C LEU A 17 -21.83 -20.81 -4.79
N TYR A 18 -21.38 -21.07 -3.56
CA TYR A 18 -21.16 -20.02 -2.59
C TYR A 18 -20.17 -19.09 -3.27
N ALA A 19 -20.69 -17.99 -3.81
CA ALA A 19 -19.86 -16.85 -4.12
C ALA A 19 -19.02 -16.63 -2.86
N GLN A 20 -17.70 -16.55 -3.01
CA GLN A 20 -16.79 -16.28 -1.91
C GLN A 20 -17.05 -14.83 -1.45
N THR A 21 -18.12 -14.64 -0.67
CA THR A 21 -18.62 -13.33 -0.22
C THR A 21 -17.86 -12.83 1.00
N ALA A 22 -17.10 -13.71 1.65
CA ALA A 22 -16.27 -13.40 2.80
C ALA A 22 -14.78 -13.66 2.48
N PRO A 23 -13.87 -12.85 3.05
CA PRO A 23 -12.45 -13.12 2.95
C PRO A 23 -12.07 -14.44 3.60
N LYS A 24 -11.05 -15.11 3.06
CA LYS A 24 -10.57 -16.38 3.62
C LYS A 24 -9.77 -16.11 4.90
N PRO A 25 -9.88 -16.96 5.93
CA PRO A 25 -9.04 -16.86 7.13
C PRO A 25 -7.55 -16.89 6.79
N GLU A 26 -7.11 -17.70 5.81
CA GLU A 26 -5.71 -17.74 5.40
C GLU A 26 -5.20 -16.42 4.78
N ASP A 27 -6.02 -15.71 4.00
CA ASP A 27 -5.66 -14.40 3.45
C ASP A 27 -5.47 -13.37 4.60
N ILE A 28 -6.41 -13.36 5.56
CA ILE A 28 -6.36 -12.46 6.72
C ILE A 28 -5.11 -12.75 7.56
N ALA A 29 -4.82 -14.04 7.78
CA ALA A 29 -3.62 -14.47 8.49
C ALA A 29 -2.33 -14.08 7.75
N ALA A 30 -2.32 -14.15 6.42
CA ALA A 30 -1.19 -13.72 5.60
C ALA A 30 -0.94 -12.20 5.72
N ILE A 31 -2.00 -11.38 5.58
CA ILE A 31 -1.89 -9.92 5.72
C ILE A 31 -1.36 -9.54 7.11
N LYS A 32 -1.93 -10.13 8.18
CA LYS A 32 -1.47 -9.92 9.56
C LYS A 32 -0.10 -10.55 9.83
N GLY A 33 0.31 -11.53 9.03
CA GLY A 33 1.63 -12.16 9.09
C GLY A 33 2.78 -11.19 8.83
N GLN A 34 2.50 -10.07 8.18
CA GLN A 34 3.46 -8.97 7.99
C GLN A 34 3.73 -8.19 9.29
N CYS A 35 2.90 -8.34 10.33
CA CYS A 35 3.05 -7.59 11.58
C CYS A 35 4.17 -8.16 12.46
N GLY A 36 4.81 -7.26 13.22
CA GLY A 36 5.93 -7.53 14.11
C GLY A 36 6.93 -6.39 14.16
N CYS A 37 7.93 -6.52 15.04
CA CYS A 37 9.14 -5.71 14.98
C CYS A 37 10.15 -6.35 14.04
N HIS A 38 10.67 -5.59 13.07
CA HIS A 38 11.56 -6.11 12.04
C HIS A 38 12.87 -5.36 11.95
N ASP A 39 13.96 -6.08 11.70
CA ASP A 39 15.13 -5.51 11.04
C ASP A 39 14.85 -5.52 9.53
N VAL A 40 14.83 -4.33 8.94
CA VAL A 40 14.47 -4.14 7.53
C VAL A 40 15.69 -3.82 6.68
N ASN A 41 15.75 -4.44 5.50
CA ASN A 41 16.75 -4.13 4.47
C ASN A 41 16.06 -3.81 3.15
N PHE A 42 16.54 -2.77 2.47
CA PHE A 42 16.08 -2.31 1.17
C PHE A 42 17.23 -2.42 0.19
N LEU A 43 17.11 -3.33 -0.78
CA LEU A 43 18.14 -3.60 -1.79
C LEU A 43 17.56 -3.37 -3.18
N TYR A 44 18.18 -2.50 -3.97
CA TYR A 44 17.73 -2.23 -5.34
C TYR A 44 18.91 -2.20 -6.31
N ALA A 45 18.74 -2.83 -7.46
CA ALA A 45 19.70 -2.83 -8.55
C ALA A 45 18.99 -2.81 -9.90
N GLU A 46 19.41 -1.92 -10.78
CA GLU A 46 18.99 -1.98 -12.19
C GLU A 46 19.57 -3.24 -12.86
N THR A 47 18.81 -3.85 -13.77
CA THR A 47 19.11 -5.17 -14.33
C THR A 47 19.23 -5.14 -15.85
N PHE A 48 18.21 -4.64 -16.54
CA PHE A 48 18.13 -4.63 -18.00
C PHE A 48 17.74 -3.24 -18.49
N ALA A 49 18.23 -2.84 -19.66
CA ALA A 49 17.85 -1.61 -20.34
C ALA A 49 17.74 -1.88 -21.85
N PRO A 50 16.73 -1.33 -22.55
CA PRO A 50 16.62 -1.47 -24.01
C PRO A 50 17.77 -0.78 -24.77
N ASP A 51 18.25 0.34 -24.24
CA ASP A 51 19.36 1.08 -24.82
C ASP A 51 20.70 0.43 -24.43
N LYS A 52 21.45 -0.03 -25.42
CA LYS A 52 22.77 -0.68 -25.26
C LYS A 52 23.84 0.26 -24.68
N THR A 53 23.61 1.56 -24.76
CA THR A 53 24.52 2.59 -24.23
C THR A 53 24.13 3.05 -22.82
N TYR A 54 23.01 2.54 -22.28
CA TYR A 54 22.58 2.88 -20.94
C TYR A 54 23.61 2.47 -19.89
N THR A 55 23.99 3.42 -19.04
CA THR A 55 24.85 3.17 -17.89
C THR A 55 24.00 3.01 -16.64
N PHE A 56 23.97 1.78 -16.11
CA PHE A 56 23.26 1.43 -14.90
C PHE A 56 23.71 2.26 -13.70
N LYS A 57 22.77 2.65 -12.86
CA LYS A 57 23.04 3.37 -11.62
C LYS A 57 23.57 2.43 -10.55
N ASP A 58 24.31 3.00 -9.59
CA ASP A 58 24.81 2.26 -8.44
C ASP A 58 23.68 1.60 -7.66
N ARG A 59 23.98 0.43 -7.08
CA ARG A 59 23.04 -0.29 -6.23
C ARG A 59 22.67 0.57 -5.03
N TYR A 60 21.38 0.57 -4.70
CA TYR A 60 20.89 1.22 -3.51
C TYR A 60 20.77 0.21 -2.37
N MET A 61 21.28 0.59 -1.19
CA MET A 61 21.15 -0.17 0.04
C MET A 61 20.73 0.77 1.18
N ALA A 62 19.69 0.39 1.89
CA ALA A 62 19.32 1.01 3.16
C ALA A 62 18.85 -0.06 4.14
N LYS A 63 18.92 0.26 5.44
CA LYS A 63 18.44 -0.60 6.51
C LYS A 63 17.79 0.22 7.61
N GLY A 64 16.99 -0.43 8.45
CA GLY A 64 16.39 0.20 9.62
C GLY A 64 15.72 -0.82 10.53
N THR A 65 15.04 -0.32 11.55
CA THR A 65 14.14 -1.12 12.38
C THR A 65 12.73 -0.59 12.15
N GLU A 66 11.77 -1.48 11.92
CA GLU A 66 10.40 -1.09 11.57
C GLU A 66 9.37 -1.88 12.37
N LEU A 67 8.44 -1.16 12.99
CA LEU A 67 7.26 -1.74 13.61
C LEU A 67 6.12 -1.77 12.58
N VAL A 68 5.63 -2.97 12.31
CA VAL A 68 4.46 -3.21 11.44
C VAL A 68 3.33 -3.77 12.28
N PHE A 69 2.16 -3.18 12.24
CA PHE A 69 1.03 -3.62 13.08
C PHE A 69 -0.32 -3.24 12.47
N VAL A 70 -1.36 -3.97 12.89
CA VAL A 70 -2.74 -3.65 12.55
C VAL A 70 -3.20 -2.46 13.39
N ASP A 71 -3.48 -1.34 12.74
CA ASP A 71 -4.01 -0.14 13.39
C ASP A 71 -5.54 -0.15 13.48
N GLU A 72 -6.21 -0.74 12.49
CA GLU A 72 -7.67 -0.82 12.43
C GLU A 72 -8.13 -2.08 11.69
N GLU A 73 -9.22 -2.69 12.17
CA GLU A 73 -9.94 -3.77 11.51
C GLU A 73 -11.41 -3.40 11.39
N LEU A 74 -11.98 -3.51 10.19
CA LEU A 74 -13.40 -3.29 9.95
C LEU A 74 -14.04 -4.51 9.29
N GLY A 75 -15.29 -4.76 9.67
CA GLY A 75 -16.10 -5.88 9.18
C GLY A 75 -16.53 -6.81 10.31
N PRO A 76 -17.15 -7.96 9.97
CA PRO A 76 -17.56 -8.95 10.95
C PRO A 76 -16.38 -9.47 11.80
N ALA A 77 -16.66 -9.83 13.06
CA ALA A 77 -15.67 -10.45 13.93
C ALA A 77 -15.04 -11.68 13.27
N ASN A 78 -13.72 -11.80 13.34
CA ASN A 78 -12.90 -12.86 12.71
C ASN A 78 -12.96 -12.91 11.17
N LYS A 79 -13.66 -11.99 10.51
CA LYS A 79 -13.75 -11.89 9.05
C LYS A 79 -13.71 -10.41 8.60
N PRO A 80 -12.67 -9.65 9.00
CA PRO A 80 -12.55 -8.25 8.59
C PRO A 80 -12.50 -8.16 7.07
N THR A 81 -13.25 -7.23 6.50
CA THR A 81 -13.22 -6.89 5.08
C THR A 81 -12.25 -5.75 4.79
N LYS A 82 -11.74 -5.11 5.84
CA LYS A 82 -10.66 -4.12 5.76
C LYS A 82 -9.68 -4.27 6.92
N LEU A 83 -8.39 -4.22 6.60
CA LEU A 83 -7.28 -4.15 7.56
C LEU A 83 -6.43 -2.93 7.21
N VAL A 84 -6.15 -2.09 8.21
CA VAL A 84 -5.21 -0.97 8.07
C VAL A 84 -3.92 -1.36 8.76
N ILE A 85 -2.83 -1.48 8.00
CA ILE A 85 -1.51 -1.79 8.53
C ILE A 85 -0.66 -0.52 8.52
N GLN A 86 -0.13 -0.19 9.69
CA GLN A 86 0.75 0.96 9.88
C GLN A 86 2.20 0.49 10.02
N HIS A 87 3.09 1.21 9.31
CA HIS A 87 4.53 0.99 9.36
C HIS A 87 5.21 2.20 10.01
N LEU A 88 5.98 1.97 11.07
CA LEU A 88 6.72 3.00 11.81
C LEU A 88 8.20 2.65 11.84
N LEU A 89 9.02 3.50 11.23
CA LEU A 89 10.46 3.33 11.17
C LEU A 89 11.12 3.94 12.43
N VAL A 90 12.02 3.19 13.06
CA VAL A 90 12.87 3.64 14.16
C VAL A 90 14.28 3.87 13.63
N VAL A 91 14.76 5.10 13.78
CA VAL A 91 16.10 5.54 13.36
C VAL A 91 16.89 5.93 14.60
N ASN A 92 18.13 5.43 14.71
CA ASN A 92 19.02 5.67 15.87
C ASN A 92 18.31 5.40 17.21
N ASP A 93 17.58 4.28 17.27
CA ASP A 93 16.85 3.74 18.43
C ASP A 93 15.74 4.62 19.04
N THR A 94 15.58 5.87 18.59
CA THR A 94 14.76 6.88 19.28
C THR A 94 13.89 7.72 18.35
N MET A 95 14.38 8.04 17.15
CA MET A 95 13.62 8.86 16.20
C MET A 95 12.61 8.00 15.46
N VAL A 96 11.33 8.29 15.63
CA VAL A 96 10.24 7.58 14.94
C VAL A 96 9.77 8.38 13.73
N ILE A 97 9.70 7.71 12.59
CA ILE A 97 9.11 8.23 11.35
C ILE A 97 7.84 7.43 11.08
N LYS A 98 6.70 8.11 10.94
CA LYS A 98 5.52 7.49 10.34
C LYS A 98 5.82 7.23 8.87
N HIS A 99 6.23 6.01 8.54
CA HIS A 99 6.91 5.72 7.29
C HIS A 99 5.93 5.56 6.14
N TRP A 100 4.99 4.64 6.24
CA TRP A 100 3.94 4.44 5.26
C TRP A 100 2.77 3.67 5.88
N ARG A 101 1.66 3.62 5.16
CA ARG A 101 0.47 2.88 5.56
C ARG A 101 -0.03 2.09 4.37
N GLU A 102 -0.62 0.95 4.65
CA GLU A 102 -1.37 0.19 3.67
C GLU A 102 -2.77 -0.17 4.19
N ASP A 103 -3.76 0.00 3.33
CA ASP A 103 -5.09 -0.53 3.56
C ASP A 103 -5.29 -1.76 2.68
N TRP A 104 -5.67 -2.86 3.29
CA TRP A 104 -6.11 -4.07 2.59
C TRP A 104 -7.63 -4.10 2.58
N GLU A 105 -8.24 -4.06 1.40
CA GLU A 105 -9.70 -4.06 1.23
C GLU A 105 -10.15 -5.24 0.36
N PHE A 106 -11.05 -6.07 0.90
CA PHE A 106 -11.55 -7.26 0.22
C PHE A 106 -12.56 -6.88 -0.87
N GLN A 107 -12.34 -7.37 -2.10
CA GLN A 107 -13.17 -7.15 -3.29
C GLN A 107 -13.50 -5.66 -3.56
N ASN A 108 -12.56 -4.76 -3.31
CA ASN A 108 -12.75 -3.33 -3.57
C ASN A 108 -12.93 -3.07 -5.08
N THR A 109 -14.03 -2.43 -5.46
CA THR A 109 -14.40 -2.15 -6.85
C THR A 109 -13.99 -0.75 -7.33
N SER A 110 -13.36 0.05 -6.49
CA SER A 110 -12.99 1.44 -6.79
C SER A 110 -11.53 1.67 -6.46
N LEU A 111 -10.69 1.70 -7.49
CA LEU A 111 -9.24 1.86 -7.34
C LEU A 111 -8.80 3.25 -7.76
N LEU A 112 -7.88 3.84 -7.02
CA LEU A 112 -7.22 5.09 -7.38
C LEU A 112 -5.89 4.80 -8.09
N LYS A 113 -5.93 4.75 -9.42
CA LYS A 113 -4.78 4.37 -10.25
C LYS A 113 -3.87 5.57 -10.51
N PHE A 114 -2.59 5.44 -10.22
CA PHE A 114 -1.59 6.46 -10.55
C PHE A 114 -1.41 6.58 -12.07
N ASP A 115 -1.23 7.81 -12.53
CA ASP A 115 -1.00 8.14 -13.94
C ASP A 115 0.45 8.63 -14.14
N GLN A 116 0.72 9.90 -13.83
CA GLN A 116 2.04 10.53 -13.81
C GLN A 116 1.95 11.87 -13.06
N SER A 117 3.08 12.54 -12.80
CA SER A 117 3.10 13.93 -12.30
C SER A 117 2.29 14.15 -11.02
N ALA A 118 2.39 13.20 -10.08
CA ALA A 118 1.62 13.18 -8.83
C ALA A 118 0.11 13.32 -9.07
N SER A 119 -0.42 12.53 -10.01
CA SER A 119 -1.84 12.51 -10.37
C SER A 119 -2.37 11.08 -10.42
N TRP A 120 -3.61 10.91 -9.99
CA TRP A 120 -4.32 9.63 -9.96
C TRP A 120 -5.73 9.79 -10.53
N LYS A 121 -6.22 8.72 -11.16
CA LYS A 121 -7.57 8.61 -11.70
C LYS A 121 -8.29 7.41 -11.10
N ARG A 122 -9.54 7.60 -10.72
CA ARG A 122 -10.40 6.55 -10.19
C ARG A 122 -10.84 5.65 -11.34
N ILE A 123 -10.64 4.35 -11.16
CA ILE A 123 -11.16 3.31 -12.04
C ILE A 123 -12.18 2.49 -11.28
N LYS A 124 -13.24 2.08 -11.98
CA LYS A 124 -14.26 1.16 -11.46
C LYS A 124 -14.01 -0.22 -12.02
N LEU A 125 -13.98 -1.21 -11.15
CA LEU A 125 -13.94 -2.63 -11.49
C LEU A 125 -15.31 -3.24 -11.20
N THR A 126 -15.69 -4.22 -12.00
CA THR A 126 -16.90 -5.00 -11.74
C THR A 126 -16.66 -5.97 -10.58
N PRO A 127 -17.70 -6.37 -9.81
CA PRO A 127 -17.56 -7.38 -8.76
C PRO A 127 -16.93 -8.70 -9.23
N ALA A 128 -17.13 -9.06 -10.51
CA ALA A 128 -16.53 -10.25 -11.11
C ALA A 128 -15.00 -10.14 -11.22
N GLN A 129 -14.46 -8.96 -11.53
CA GLN A 129 -13.02 -8.74 -11.70
C GLN A 129 -12.24 -8.80 -10.38
N VAL A 130 -12.90 -8.48 -9.26
CA VAL A 130 -12.27 -8.41 -7.94
C VAL A 130 -12.69 -9.55 -7.02
N LYS A 131 -13.40 -10.55 -7.56
CA LYS A 131 -13.92 -11.67 -6.79
C LYS A 131 -12.79 -12.42 -6.08
N GLY A 132 -12.91 -12.53 -4.75
CA GLY A 132 -11.90 -13.17 -3.90
C GLY A 132 -10.57 -12.44 -3.79
N GLN A 133 -10.44 -11.23 -4.36
CA GLN A 133 -9.21 -10.45 -4.31
C GLN A 133 -9.15 -9.54 -3.09
N TRP A 134 -7.93 -9.21 -2.69
CA TRP A 134 -7.63 -8.11 -1.79
C TRP A 134 -6.92 -7.01 -2.56
N THR A 135 -7.40 -5.78 -2.38
CA THR A 135 -6.71 -4.57 -2.85
C THR A 135 -5.76 -4.09 -1.76
N GLN A 136 -4.47 -3.96 -2.07
CA GLN A 136 -3.51 -3.19 -1.29
C GLN A 136 -3.54 -1.74 -1.77
N LYS A 137 -3.88 -0.81 -0.87
CA LYS A 137 -3.78 0.64 -1.09
C LYS A 137 -2.63 1.18 -0.28
N VAL A 138 -1.61 1.72 -0.94
CA VAL A 138 -0.41 2.24 -0.28
C VAL A 138 -0.48 3.76 -0.20
N PHE A 139 -0.13 4.28 0.97
CA PHE A 139 -0.11 5.71 1.28
C PHE A 139 1.28 6.12 1.78
N GLU A 140 1.67 7.35 1.48
CA GLU A 140 2.97 7.91 1.87
C GLU A 140 3.00 8.31 3.36
N VAL A 141 4.14 8.88 3.80
CA VAL A 141 4.35 9.38 5.18
C VAL A 141 3.21 10.30 5.67
N ASP A 142 2.63 11.07 4.75
CA ASP A 142 1.59 12.08 4.97
C ASP A 142 0.16 11.58 4.67
N ASP A 143 0.01 10.26 4.51
CA ASP A 143 -1.21 9.57 4.10
C ASP A 143 -1.78 9.97 2.74
N SER A 144 -1.03 10.72 1.91
CA SER A 144 -1.40 10.91 0.51
C SER A 144 -1.37 9.59 -0.26
N PRO A 145 -2.25 9.39 -1.26
CA PRO A 145 -2.28 8.16 -2.03
C PRO A 145 -0.95 7.96 -2.77
N ARG A 146 -0.47 6.71 -2.82
CA ARG A 146 0.71 6.33 -3.59
C ARG A 146 0.34 5.46 -4.78
N TYR A 147 -0.19 4.26 -4.52
CA TYR A 147 -0.70 3.35 -5.55
C TYR A 147 -1.68 2.36 -4.96
N GLU A 148 -2.50 1.74 -5.81
CA GLU A 148 -3.44 0.71 -5.42
C GLU A 148 -3.38 -0.46 -6.41
N GLY A 149 -3.29 -1.69 -5.90
CA GLY A 149 -3.28 -2.92 -6.69
C GLY A 149 -4.20 -3.96 -6.08
N SER A 150 -4.82 -4.80 -6.92
CA SER A 150 -5.73 -5.86 -6.48
C SER A 150 -5.32 -7.20 -7.05
N ALA A 151 -5.28 -8.23 -6.20
CA ALA A 151 -4.99 -9.61 -6.56
C ALA A 151 -5.48 -10.58 -5.47
N THR A 152 -5.42 -11.88 -5.76
CA THR A 152 -5.71 -12.93 -4.77
C THR A 152 -4.45 -13.29 -3.99
N TRP A 153 -4.58 -13.60 -2.71
CA TRP A 153 -3.56 -14.36 -1.99
C TRP A 153 -3.51 -15.80 -2.52
N ILE A 154 -2.30 -16.32 -2.68
CA ILE A 154 -2.03 -17.66 -3.19
C ILE A 154 -1.36 -18.46 -2.09
N HIS A 155 -1.94 -19.62 -1.77
CA HIS A 155 -1.48 -20.55 -0.75
C HIS A 155 -1.27 -21.92 -1.39
N VAL A 156 -0.05 -22.20 -1.82
CA VAL A 156 0.28 -23.41 -2.58
C VAL A 156 1.72 -23.84 -2.31
N ASP A 157 1.97 -25.16 -2.26
CA ASP A 157 3.31 -25.74 -2.07
C ASP A 157 4.09 -25.15 -0.89
N GLY A 158 3.39 -24.87 0.22
CA GLY A 158 3.97 -24.28 1.43
C GLY A 158 4.32 -22.79 1.31
N ARG A 159 4.01 -22.14 0.19
CA ARG A 159 4.21 -20.71 -0.03
C ARG A 159 2.91 -19.95 0.18
N THR A 160 3.01 -18.73 0.69
CA THR A 160 1.89 -17.81 0.89
C THR A 160 2.29 -16.44 0.40
N TYR A 161 1.72 -16.01 -0.73
CA TYR A 161 2.09 -14.75 -1.36
C TYR A 161 0.93 -14.02 -2.04
N TRP A 162 1.10 -12.72 -2.26
CA TRP A 162 0.22 -11.86 -3.02
C TRP A 162 1.04 -11.08 -4.03
N GLU A 163 0.54 -10.97 -5.27
CA GLU A 163 1.28 -10.30 -6.34
C GLU A 163 0.39 -9.39 -7.18
N SER A 164 0.82 -8.15 -7.40
CA SER A 164 0.10 -7.20 -8.26
C SER A 164 1.06 -6.23 -8.95
N THR A 165 0.76 -5.91 -10.22
CA THR A 165 1.52 -4.94 -11.00
C THR A 165 0.75 -3.63 -11.13
N VAL A 166 1.37 -2.52 -10.71
CA VAL A 166 0.75 -1.19 -10.65
C VAL A 166 1.73 -0.09 -11.03
N ASP A 167 1.22 1.01 -11.57
CA ASP A 167 2.02 2.23 -11.71
C ASP A 167 2.04 2.99 -10.38
N ALA A 168 3.16 3.63 -10.08
CA ALA A 168 3.38 4.38 -8.84
C ALA A 168 4.25 5.63 -9.06
N PRO A 169 4.13 6.64 -8.18
CA PRO A 169 5.09 7.73 -8.09
C PRO A 169 6.51 7.21 -7.83
N LEU A 170 7.50 8.00 -8.24
CA LEU A 170 8.90 7.73 -7.92
C LEU A 170 9.09 7.76 -6.39
N PRO A 171 9.83 6.81 -5.80
CA PRO A 171 10.23 6.91 -4.40
C PRO A 171 11.31 8.00 -4.21
N ARG A 172 11.51 8.45 -2.97
CA ARG A 172 12.50 9.49 -2.61
C ARG A 172 13.91 9.22 -3.12
N ARG A 173 14.37 7.96 -3.08
CA ARG A 173 15.69 7.58 -3.60
C ARG A 173 15.88 7.91 -5.09
N GLU A 174 14.77 7.98 -5.84
CA GLU A 174 14.77 8.29 -7.27
C GLU A 174 14.54 9.78 -7.51
N TYR A 175 13.41 10.36 -7.09
CA TYR A 175 13.06 11.75 -7.47
C TYR A 175 14.03 12.81 -6.93
N THR A 176 14.83 12.49 -5.91
CA THR A 176 15.85 13.41 -5.38
C THR A 176 17.18 13.35 -6.14
N LYS A 177 17.37 12.34 -7.00
CA LYS A 177 18.62 12.05 -7.72
C LYS A 177 18.45 11.96 -9.23
N ARG A 178 17.21 11.80 -9.70
CA ARG A 178 16.88 11.47 -11.08
C ARG A 178 15.70 12.26 -11.58
N THR A 179 15.78 12.58 -12.86
CA THR A 179 14.78 13.35 -13.63
C THR A 179 14.55 12.77 -15.02
N ASP A 180 15.14 11.61 -15.31
CA ASP A 180 15.18 10.96 -16.63
C ASP A 180 14.00 9.99 -16.86
N TYR A 181 13.10 9.84 -15.89
CA TYR A 181 11.84 9.11 -16.02
C TYR A 181 10.82 9.60 -14.98
N ASN A 182 9.54 9.25 -15.14
CA ASN A 182 8.43 9.87 -14.40
C ASN A 182 7.37 8.90 -13.87
N VAL A 183 7.44 7.61 -14.23
CA VAL A 183 6.55 6.57 -13.70
C VAL A 183 7.36 5.35 -13.30
N MET A 184 7.05 4.77 -12.14
CA MET A 184 7.57 3.46 -11.75
C MET A 184 6.45 2.43 -11.88
N ARG A 185 6.56 1.50 -12.81
CA ARG A 185 5.66 0.36 -12.90
C ARG A 185 6.22 -0.77 -12.04
N ARG A 186 5.48 -1.21 -11.04
CA ARG A 186 5.97 -2.06 -9.96
C ARG A 186 5.15 -3.34 -9.90
N THR A 187 5.78 -4.47 -10.15
CA THR A 187 5.26 -5.78 -9.74
C THR A 187 5.62 -6.00 -8.29
N ASN A 188 4.64 -5.91 -7.39
CA ASN A 188 4.83 -6.09 -5.96
C ASN A 188 4.53 -7.54 -5.61
N HIS A 189 5.49 -8.26 -5.04
CA HIS A 189 5.34 -9.62 -4.55
C HIS A 189 5.55 -9.62 -3.02
N HIS A 190 4.48 -9.80 -2.26
CA HIS A 190 4.54 -9.95 -0.80
C HIS A 190 4.48 -11.43 -0.47
N GLU A 191 5.52 -11.98 0.16
CA GLU A 191 5.57 -13.39 0.55
C GLU A 191 5.86 -13.54 2.04
N ILE A 192 4.98 -14.26 2.72
CA ILE A 192 5.09 -14.53 4.16
C ILE A 192 6.07 -15.66 4.39
N ARG A 193 6.97 -15.49 5.37
CA ARG A 193 8.00 -16.45 5.75
C ARG A 193 7.95 -16.74 7.25
N PRO A 194 8.51 -17.86 7.72
CA PRO A 194 8.55 -18.17 9.15
C PRO A 194 9.24 -17.08 9.98
N ASP A 195 10.28 -16.43 9.42
CA ASP A 195 11.07 -15.39 10.09
C ASP A 195 10.62 -13.95 9.76
N GLY A 196 9.48 -13.76 9.10
CA GLY A 196 8.95 -12.44 8.76
C GLY A 196 8.26 -12.42 7.40
N TYR A 197 8.61 -11.48 6.53
CA TYR A 197 8.13 -11.47 5.14
C TYR A 197 9.12 -10.77 4.20
N VAL A 198 8.96 -11.01 2.90
CA VAL A 198 9.67 -10.27 1.87
C VAL A 198 8.68 -9.51 1.00
N HIS A 199 9.09 -8.32 0.58
CA HIS A 199 8.47 -7.57 -0.50
C HIS A 199 9.46 -7.46 -1.64
N GLU A 200 9.34 -8.39 -2.59
CA GLU A 200 10.10 -8.39 -3.83
C GLU A 200 9.42 -7.49 -4.86
N GLN A 201 10.23 -6.84 -5.67
CA GLN A 201 9.76 -5.88 -6.65
C GLN A 201 10.49 -6.09 -7.97
N ASP A 202 9.74 -6.31 -9.03
CA ASP A 202 10.23 -6.18 -10.40
C ASP A 202 9.68 -4.87 -10.93
N ASN A 203 10.56 -3.86 -11.00
CA ASN A 203 10.21 -2.49 -11.32
C ASN A 203 10.67 -2.14 -12.72
N ASP A 204 9.82 -1.50 -13.49
CA ASP A 204 10.18 -0.81 -14.73
C ASP A 204 10.18 0.70 -14.50
N LYS A 205 11.28 1.35 -14.87
CA LYS A 205 11.42 2.81 -14.90
C LYS A 205 10.91 3.29 -16.25
N ILE A 206 9.75 3.96 -16.24
CA ILE A 206 9.03 4.35 -17.45
C ILE A 206 9.12 5.86 -17.67
N ILE A 207 9.45 6.22 -18.91
CA ILE A 207 9.27 7.56 -19.47
C ILE A 207 7.89 7.58 -20.13
N ARG A 208 6.90 8.14 -19.44
CA ARG A 208 5.53 8.30 -19.92
C ARG A 208 5.37 9.67 -20.57
N SER A 209 4.91 9.67 -21.81
CA SER A 209 4.64 10.88 -22.60
C SER A 209 3.34 10.75 -23.39
N GLU A 210 2.93 11.80 -24.11
CA GLU A 210 1.77 11.72 -25.03
C GLU A 210 1.98 10.70 -26.16
N ALA A 211 3.24 10.44 -26.54
CA ALA A 211 3.59 9.44 -27.54
C ALA A 211 3.51 7.99 -26.99
N GLY A 212 3.33 7.82 -25.69
CA GLY A 212 3.25 6.54 -25.01
C GLY A 212 4.36 6.32 -23.98
N ASP A 213 4.44 5.08 -23.49
CA ASP A 213 5.41 4.62 -22.49
C ASP A 213 6.67 4.08 -23.16
N GLN A 214 7.83 4.56 -22.70
CA GLN A 214 9.13 4.01 -23.04
C GLN A 214 9.82 3.45 -21.78
N LEU A 215 10.31 2.22 -21.86
CA LEU A 215 11.13 1.62 -20.81
C LEU A 215 12.54 2.25 -20.83
N LEU A 216 12.95 2.83 -19.71
CA LEU A 216 14.31 3.30 -19.50
C LEU A 216 15.22 2.16 -19.01
N ALA A 217 14.82 1.52 -17.90
CA ALA A 217 15.52 0.39 -17.31
C ALA A 217 14.60 -0.40 -16.39
N SER A 218 14.83 -1.71 -16.29
CA SER A 218 14.24 -2.58 -15.27
C SER A 218 15.13 -2.63 -14.02
N GLU A 219 14.53 -2.82 -12.86
CA GLU A 219 15.17 -2.82 -11.54
C GLU A 219 14.60 -3.96 -10.70
N LYS A 220 15.47 -4.76 -10.08
CA LYS A 220 15.07 -5.70 -9.03
C LYS A 220 15.17 -4.99 -7.68
N GLY A 221 14.08 -5.03 -6.93
CA GLY A 221 14.00 -4.63 -5.54
C GLY A 221 13.78 -5.83 -4.62
N LEU A 222 14.45 -5.84 -3.48
CA LEU A 222 14.24 -6.80 -2.42
C LEU A 222 14.17 -6.05 -1.09
N ASN A 223 12.98 -6.02 -0.51
CA ASN A 223 12.75 -5.53 0.83
C ASN A 223 12.54 -6.72 1.75
N THR A 224 13.44 -6.92 2.71
CA THR A 224 13.34 -8.02 3.67
C THR A 224 12.95 -7.47 5.03
N TYR A 225 11.90 -8.02 5.62
CA TYR A 225 11.41 -7.70 6.95
C TYR A 225 11.63 -8.93 7.83
N ARG A 226 12.76 -8.97 8.54
CA ARG A 226 13.10 -10.11 9.41
C ARG A 226 12.71 -9.78 10.85
N ARG A 227 11.89 -10.63 11.47
CA ARG A 227 11.46 -10.46 12.87
C ARG A 227 12.68 -10.37 13.78
N THR A 228 12.61 -9.44 14.72
CA THR A 228 13.64 -9.19 15.74
C THR A 228 12.97 -8.97 17.10
N ASP A 229 13.78 -8.81 18.15
CA ASP A 229 13.32 -8.43 19.49
C ASP A 229 12.40 -7.20 19.47
N ASP A 230 11.20 -7.39 20.01
CA ASP A 230 10.15 -6.39 20.18
C ASP A 230 10.59 -5.14 20.94
N ALA A 231 11.63 -5.24 21.77
CA ALA A 231 12.21 -4.11 22.51
C ALA A 231 12.79 -3.04 21.58
N LYS A 232 13.32 -3.42 20.40
CA LYS A 232 13.85 -2.45 19.43
C LYS A 232 12.77 -1.52 18.88
N CYS A 233 11.51 -1.95 18.88
CA CYS A 233 10.37 -1.16 18.42
C CYS A 233 9.66 -0.40 19.55
N LYS A 234 10.23 -0.36 20.77
CA LYS A 234 9.60 0.33 21.91
C LYS A 234 9.31 1.80 21.61
N ALA A 235 10.26 2.53 21.00
CA ALA A 235 10.08 3.93 20.64
C ALA A 235 8.87 4.13 19.70
N ALA A 236 8.71 3.25 18.70
CA ALA A 236 7.58 3.28 17.78
C ALA A 236 6.24 3.00 18.49
N LYS A 237 6.19 2.03 19.41
CA LYS A 237 5.00 1.73 20.22
C LYS A 237 4.60 2.93 21.08
N ASP A 238 5.55 3.53 21.78
CA ASP A 238 5.32 4.69 22.64
C ASP A 238 4.89 5.93 21.84
N PHE A 239 5.49 6.14 20.66
CA PHE A 239 5.11 7.20 19.73
C PHE A 239 3.68 6.99 19.24
N TRP A 240 3.33 5.80 18.75
CA TRP A 240 1.99 5.57 18.21
C TRP A 240 0.90 5.79 19.26
N ALA A 241 1.11 5.33 20.50
CA ALA A 241 0.17 5.52 21.59
C ALA A 241 -0.20 7.00 21.83
N LYS A 242 0.71 7.94 21.57
CA LYS A 242 0.50 9.38 21.74
C LYS A 242 0.00 10.07 20.47
N HIS A 243 0.41 9.60 19.30
CA HIS A 243 0.18 10.28 18.01
C HIS A 243 -0.97 9.68 17.19
N ARG A 244 -1.46 8.48 17.54
CA ARG A 244 -2.48 7.74 16.76
C ARG A 244 -3.74 8.55 16.51
N ALA A 245 -4.25 9.26 17.51
CA ALA A 245 -5.51 9.99 17.37
C ALA A 245 -5.43 11.07 16.27
N TYR A 246 -4.33 11.82 16.21
CA TYR A 246 -4.06 12.79 15.15
C TYR A 246 -4.01 12.14 13.76
N TRP A 247 -3.23 11.07 13.61
CA TRP A 247 -3.08 10.40 12.31
C TRP A 247 -4.34 9.66 11.86
N ALA A 248 -5.16 9.18 12.79
CA ALA A 248 -6.49 8.65 12.47
C ALA A 248 -7.37 9.73 11.83
N ASP A 249 -7.33 10.97 12.34
CA ASP A 249 -8.07 12.09 11.74
C ASP A 249 -7.50 12.51 10.39
N VAL A 250 -6.16 12.50 10.21
CA VAL A 250 -5.53 12.71 8.89
C VAL A 250 -6.05 11.70 7.88
N ARG A 251 -6.10 10.41 8.25
CA ARG A 251 -6.64 9.35 7.41
C ARG A 251 -8.12 9.55 7.09
N VAL A 252 -8.94 9.93 8.07
CA VAL A 252 -10.37 10.21 7.85
C VAL A 252 -10.55 11.36 6.85
N VAL A 253 -9.81 12.45 7.04
CA VAL A 253 -9.84 13.61 6.14
C VAL A 253 -9.42 13.23 4.71
N TRP A 254 -8.33 12.46 4.56
CA TRP A 254 -7.94 11.94 3.25
C TRP A 254 -9.03 11.06 2.62
N GLY A 255 -9.66 10.19 3.41
CA GLY A 255 -10.80 9.37 2.98
C GLY A 255 -11.96 10.22 2.43
N GLU A 256 -12.32 11.30 3.12
CA GLU A 256 -13.36 12.25 2.71
C GLU A 256 -12.98 13.02 1.44
N VAL A 257 -11.70 13.43 1.31
CA VAL A 257 -11.16 14.12 0.13
C VAL A 257 -11.21 13.21 -1.09
N LEU A 258 -10.74 11.96 -0.96
CA LEU A 258 -10.64 11.01 -2.06
C LEU A 258 -12.02 10.48 -2.48
N ALA A 259 -12.93 10.23 -1.55
CA ALA A 259 -14.27 9.70 -1.85
C ALA A 259 -15.09 10.60 -2.78
N LYS A 260 -14.84 11.91 -2.77
CA LYS A 260 -15.57 12.91 -3.57
C LYS A 260 -14.95 13.17 -4.94
N ARG A 261 -13.88 12.46 -5.30
CA ARG A 261 -13.05 12.77 -6.46
C ARG A 261 -12.86 11.56 -7.37
N ASP A 262 -13.11 11.79 -8.66
CA ASP A 262 -12.77 10.84 -9.73
C ASP A 262 -11.31 10.98 -10.19
N ALA A 263 -10.68 12.11 -9.89
CA ALA A 263 -9.25 12.31 -10.09
C ALA A 263 -8.69 13.20 -8.98
N VAL A 264 -7.43 12.97 -8.61
CA VAL A 264 -6.71 13.80 -7.65
C VAL A 264 -5.32 14.05 -8.17
N ALA A 265 -4.81 15.26 -7.99
CA ALA A 265 -3.43 15.58 -8.24
C ALA A 265 -2.87 16.42 -7.09
N ILE A 266 -1.62 16.15 -6.74
CA ILE A 266 -0.97 16.71 -5.54
C ILE A 266 0.24 17.53 -5.99
N LYS A 267 0.39 18.72 -5.43
CA LYS A 267 1.56 19.59 -5.61
C LYS A 267 2.70 19.02 -4.78
N GLY A 268 3.90 18.92 -5.37
CA GLY A 268 5.07 18.46 -4.63
C GLY A 268 5.46 19.42 -3.49
N GLN A 269 5.31 20.73 -3.71
CA GLN A 269 5.55 21.75 -2.70
C GLN A 269 4.58 22.94 -2.83
N VAL A 270 4.30 23.60 -1.71
CA VAL A 270 3.59 24.88 -1.64
C VAL A 270 4.43 25.83 -0.78
N LYS A 271 4.84 26.98 -1.35
CA LYS A 271 5.73 27.96 -0.67
C LYS A 271 7.00 27.32 -0.07
N GLY A 272 7.58 26.34 -0.77
CA GLY A 272 8.79 25.62 -0.33
C GLY A 272 8.55 24.54 0.73
N GLN A 273 7.31 24.33 1.18
CA GLN A 273 6.94 23.30 2.14
C GLN A 273 6.37 22.07 1.44
N THR A 274 6.53 20.90 2.06
CA THR A 274 5.87 19.65 1.64
C THR A 274 4.66 19.39 2.54
N LEU A 275 3.67 18.65 2.03
CA LEU A 275 2.47 18.31 2.80
C LEU A 275 2.84 17.58 4.10
N GLY A 276 3.69 16.55 4.02
CA GLY A 276 4.15 15.82 5.20
C GLY A 276 4.77 16.72 6.27
N ARG A 277 5.62 17.68 5.88
CA ARG A 277 6.19 18.63 6.84
C ARG A 277 5.11 19.50 7.50
N GLU A 278 4.15 20.04 6.75
CA GLU A 278 3.06 20.83 7.35
C GLU A 278 2.18 19.99 8.28
N LEU A 279 1.90 18.73 7.93
CA LEU A 279 1.14 17.82 8.79
C LEU A 279 1.91 17.43 10.06
N ASP A 280 3.23 17.25 9.99
CA ASP A 280 4.07 16.99 11.17
C ASP A 280 4.11 18.21 12.11
N GLU A 281 4.28 19.42 11.56
CA GLU A 281 4.24 20.67 12.34
C GLU A 281 2.87 20.88 13.01
N LEU A 282 1.79 20.56 12.30
CA LEU A 282 0.42 20.61 12.83
C LEU A 282 0.20 19.55 13.92
N ALA A 283 0.74 18.33 13.76
CA ALA A 283 0.69 17.29 14.78
C ALA A 283 1.35 17.77 16.08
N VAL A 284 2.56 18.34 16.00
CA VAL A 284 3.27 18.90 17.16
C VAL A 284 2.47 20.02 17.82
N THR A 285 1.88 20.92 17.03
CA THR A 285 1.13 22.07 17.55
C THR A 285 -0.15 21.64 18.26
N THR A 286 -0.94 20.76 17.65
CA THR A 286 -2.22 20.28 18.19
C THR A 286 -2.04 19.41 19.44
N GLN A 287 -0.89 18.75 19.61
CA GLN A 287 -0.60 17.94 20.79
C GLN A 287 -0.22 18.76 22.02
N LYS A 288 0.41 19.93 21.84
CA LYS A 288 0.85 20.79 22.96
C LYS A 288 -0.31 21.25 23.86
N THR A 289 -1.50 21.40 23.29
CA THR A 289 -2.69 21.89 24.00
C THR A 289 -3.63 20.76 24.46
N GLY A 290 -3.20 19.50 24.34
CA GLY A 290 -4.09 18.34 24.41
C GLY A 290 -4.84 18.17 23.10
N TYR A 291 -4.69 17.01 22.46
CA TYR A 291 -5.26 16.76 21.15
C TYR A 291 -6.80 16.76 21.19
N ASN A 292 -7.42 17.54 20.30
CA ASN A 292 -8.86 17.63 20.13
C ASN A 292 -9.23 17.38 18.66
N SER A 293 -9.94 16.29 18.39
CA SER A 293 -10.32 15.88 17.03
C SER A 293 -11.19 16.94 16.33
N ALA A 294 -12.24 17.43 16.98
CA ALA A 294 -13.17 18.40 16.40
C ALA A 294 -12.49 19.72 15.98
N ALA A 295 -11.52 20.19 16.77
CA ALA A 295 -10.73 21.38 16.46
C ALA A 295 -9.64 21.12 15.40
N SER A 296 -9.08 19.91 15.36
CA SER A 296 -7.95 19.57 14.48
C SER A 296 -8.38 19.22 13.06
N ARG A 297 -9.51 18.52 12.87
CA ARG A 297 -9.97 18.07 11.54
C ARG A 297 -10.10 19.19 10.51
N PRO A 298 -10.69 20.37 10.83
CA PRO A 298 -10.73 21.48 9.87
C PRO A 298 -9.34 22.00 9.47
N LEU A 299 -8.38 22.02 10.39
CA LEU A 299 -7.00 22.45 10.13
C LEU A 299 -6.27 21.44 9.23
N ILE A 300 -6.49 20.15 9.48
CA ILE A 300 -5.96 19.06 8.66
C ILE A 300 -6.53 19.14 7.25
N GLN A 301 -7.86 19.30 7.11
CA GLN A 301 -8.53 19.48 5.82
C GLN A 301 -7.95 20.67 5.07
N GLN A 302 -7.87 21.84 5.71
CA GLN A 302 -7.30 23.05 5.10
C GLN A 302 -5.85 22.82 4.65
N THR A 303 -5.06 22.11 5.46
CA THR A 303 -3.66 21.80 5.13
C THR A 303 -3.57 20.92 3.90
N ILE A 304 -4.34 19.83 3.83
CA ILE A 304 -4.38 18.93 2.66
C ILE A 304 -4.85 19.69 1.41
N GLU A 305 -5.90 20.51 1.52
CA GLU A 305 -6.47 21.24 0.38
C GLU A 305 -5.50 22.21 -0.29
N LYS A 306 -4.55 22.80 0.44
CA LYS A 306 -3.49 23.66 -0.15
C LYS A 306 -2.70 22.92 -1.23
N TYR A 307 -2.46 21.62 -1.02
CA TYR A 307 -1.63 20.79 -1.87
C TYR A 307 -2.39 20.12 -3.01
N LEU A 308 -3.71 20.12 -2.98
CA LEU A 308 -4.51 19.63 -4.10
C LEU A 308 -4.42 20.60 -5.29
N LYS A 309 -4.45 20.05 -6.50
CA LYS A 309 -4.59 20.77 -7.77
C LYS A 309 -6.03 20.73 -8.26
#